data_AF-A0A7C7QW51-F1
#
_entry.id   AF-A0A7C7QW51-F1
#
_cell.length_a   1.000
_cell.length_b   1.000
_cell.length_c   1.000
_cell.angle_alpha   90.00
_cell.angle_beta   90.00
_cell.angle_gamma   90.00
#
_symmetry.space_group_name_H-M   'P 1'
#
loop_
_entity.id
_entity.type
_entity.pdbx_description
1 polymer ?
#
loop_
_entity_poly.entity_id
_entity_poly.type
_entity_poly.pdbx_seq_one_letter_code
_entity_poly.pdbx_strand_id
1 'polypeptide(L)' 'MSDLIQSWLPSANSPDSEFPLNNLPYGVFSVADGDLRCGIAAGNRIVDVTGLEAAGLLRADPDAEVLDAPFWNDF' A
#
# COMPACT_ATOMS: atom_id res chain seq x y z
N MET A 1 9.83 -4.86 -22.44
CA MET A 1 10.26 -4.50 -21.08
C MET A 1 9.43 -3.29 -20.70
N SER A 2 8.66 -3.35 -19.61
CA SER A 2 7.87 -2.18 -19.18
C SER A 2 8.84 -1.14 -18.61
N ASP A 3 8.70 0.12 -19.01
CA ASP A 3 9.52 1.19 -18.47
C ASP A 3 9.19 1.43 -16.99
N LEU A 4 10.20 1.84 -16.21
CA LEU A 4 10.05 2.11 -14.78
C LEU A 4 9.18 3.34 -14.54
N ILE A 5 8.08 3.17 -13.79
CA ILE A 5 7.27 4.30 -13.36
C ILE A 5 7.97 4.95 -12.17
N GLN A 6 8.33 6.23 -12.32
CA GLN A 6 9.04 6.96 -11.26
C GLN A 6 8.09 7.29 -10.10
N SER A 7 8.49 6.88 -8.90
CA SER A 7 7.88 7.30 -7.64
C SER A 7 8.57 8.53 -7.08
N TRP A 8 7.85 9.29 -6.26
CA TRP A 8 8.45 10.31 -5.40
C TRP A 8 9.28 9.69 -4.25
N LEU A 9 9.11 8.39 -3.97
CA LEU A 9 9.95 7.63 -3.06
C LEU A 9 11.24 7.19 -3.76
N PRO A 10 12.43 7.73 -3.40
CA PRO A 10 13.67 7.38 -4.09
C PRO A 10 14.01 5.89 -4.00
N SER A 11 13.68 5.23 -2.90
CA SER A 11 13.90 3.80 -2.70
C SER A 11 13.12 2.93 -3.68
N ALA A 12 11.96 3.38 -4.18
CA ALA A 12 11.16 2.63 -5.14
C ALA A 12 11.70 2.75 -6.58
N ASN A 13 12.60 3.71 -6.84
CA ASN A 13 13.21 3.94 -8.16
C ASN A 13 14.57 3.23 -8.31
N SER A 14 15.04 2.55 -7.25
CA SER A 14 16.28 1.77 -7.32
C SER A 14 16.12 0.60 -8.28
N PRO A 15 17.12 0.31 -9.15
CA PRO A 15 17.09 -0.87 -10.00
C PRO A 15 17.06 -2.18 -9.20
N ASP A 16 17.51 -2.17 -7.96
CA ASP A 16 17.51 -3.33 -7.05
C ASP A 16 16.27 -3.38 -6.14
N SER A 17 15.30 -2.48 -6.35
CA SER A 17 14.07 -2.47 -5.53
C SER A 17 13.19 -3.67 -5.87
N GLU A 18 12.85 -4.48 -4.86
CA GLU A 18 11.83 -5.52 -4.98
C GLU A 18 10.40 -4.93 -5.06
N PHE A 19 10.23 -3.67 -4.64
CA PHE A 19 8.95 -2.99 -4.52
C PHE A 19 8.93 -1.68 -5.32
N PRO A 20 9.14 -1.69 -6.65
CA PRO A 20 8.97 -0.50 -7.48
C PRO A 20 7.49 -0.12 -7.58
N LEU A 21 7.21 1.07 -8.09
CA LEU A 21 5.84 1.55 -8.32
C LEU A 21 5.07 0.67 -9.33
N ASN A 22 5.78 -0.11 -10.13
CA ASN A 22 5.21 -1.10 -11.04
C ASN A 22 4.69 -2.38 -10.34
N ASN A 23 5.08 -2.64 -9.09
CA ASN A 23 4.76 -3.88 -8.38
C ASN A 23 3.61 -3.71 -7.38
N LEU A 24 3.76 -2.79 -6.41
CA LEU A 24 2.77 -2.47 -5.37
C LEU A 24 2.06 -3.71 -4.74
N PRO A 25 2.80 -4.65 -4.13
CA PRO A 25 2.18 -5.82 -3.53
C PRO A 25 1.40 -5.48 -2.27
N TYR A 26 0.30 -6.21 -2.06
CA TYR A 26 -0.59 -6.09 -0.90
C TYR A 26 -0.11 -6.93 0.29
N GLY A 27 -0.31 -6.41 1.49
CA GLY A 27 -0.03 -7.13 2.73
C GLY A 27 -0.77 -6.55 3.93
N VAL A 28 -0.74 -7.27 5.04
CA VAL A 28 -1.26 -6.80 6.33
C VAL A 28 -0.07 -6.52 7.23
N PHE A 29 -0.08 -5.38 7.92
CA PHE A 29 0.99 -4.97 8.82
C PHE A 29 0.43 -4.39 10.12
N SER A 30 1.27 -4.37 11.16
CA SER A 30 1.04 -3.59 12.37
C SER A 30 2.29 -2.76 12.68
N VAL A 31 2.13 -1.73 13.50
CA VAL A 31 3.27 -0.94 14.02
C VAL A 31 3.31 -1.12 15.52
N ALA A 32 4.40 -1.70 16.03
CA ALA A 32 4.49 -2.16 17.42
C ALA A 32 3.27 -3.04 17.78
N ASP A 33 2.61 -2.77 18.91
CA ASP A 33 1.43 -3.49 19.38
C ASP A 33 0.11 -2.87 18.88
N GLY A 34 0.16 -2.08 17.80
CA GLY A 34 -1.02 -1.47 17.20
C GLY A 34 -1.87 -2.44 16.38
N ASP A 35 -3.02 -1.96 15.93
CA ASP A 35 -3.98 -2.73 15.14
C ASP A 35 -3.37 -3.17 13.79
N LEU A 36 -3.80 -4.35 13.34
CA LEU A 36 -3.49 -4.88 12.01
C LEU A 36 -4.23 -4.07 10.95
N ARG A 37 -3.52 -3.64 9.91
CA ARG A 37 -4.02 -2.77 8.85
C ARG A 37 -3.56 -3.25 7.49
N CYS A 38 -4.36 -2.94 6.47
CA CYS A 38 -4.00 -3.18 5.08
C CYS A 38 -2.93 -2.19 4.63
N GLY A 39 -1.90 -2.68 3.94
CA GLY A 39 -0.81 -1.86 3.45
C GLY A 39 -0.22 -2.36 2.12
N ILE A 40 0.43 -1.44 1.42
CA ILE A 40 1.12 -1.70 0.15
C ILE A 40 2.60 -1.43 0.30
N ALA A 41 3.47 -2.34 -0.15
CA ALA A 41 4.91 -2.09 -0.14
C ALA A 41 5.33 -1.15 -1.29
N ALA A 42 6.12 -0.13 -0.97
CA ALA A 42 6.72 0.78 -1.94
C ALA A 42 8.14 1.17 -1.52
N GLY A 43 9.14 0.67 -2.25
CA GLY A 43 10.54 0.76 -1.87
C GLY A 43 10.79 0.20 -0.48
N ASN A 44 11.31 1.01 0.44
CA ASN A 44 11.56 0.62 1.84
C ASN A 44 10.48 1.13 2.82
N ARG A 45 9.27 1.36 2.32
CA ARG A 45 8.12 1.86 3.08
C ARG A 45 6.89 0.99 2.83
N ILE A 46 5.95 1.06 3.76
CA ILE A 46 4.60 0.53 3.60
C ILE A 46 3.66 1.73 3.55
N VAL A 47 2.82 1.80 2.52
CA VAL A 47 1.72 2.76 2.40
C VAL A 47 0.54 2.18 3.15
N ASP A 48 0.09 2.89 4.19
CA ASP A 48 -1.07 2.55 5.00
C ASP A 48 -2.36 2.88 4.23
N VAL A 49 -2.95 1.89 3.57
CA VAL A 49 -4.14 2.12 2.74
C VAL A 49 -5.42 2.21 3.55
N THR A 50 -5.48 1.55 4.71
CA THR A 50 -6.54 1.73 5.71
C THR A 50 -6.62 3.20 6.12
N GLY A 51 -5.48 3.81 6.46
CA GLY A 51 -5.41 5.23 6.81
C GLY A 51 -5.76 6.17 5.65
N LEU A 52 -5.40 5.81 4.41
CA LEU A 52 -5.76 6.61 3.23
C LEU A 52 -7.26 6.55 2.89
N GLU A 53 -7.89 5.39 3.09
CA GLU A 53 -9.34 5.23 2.93
C GLU A 53 -10.09 6.06 3.97
N ALA A 54 -9.72 5.94 5.25
CA ALA A 54 -10.29 6.75 6.33
C ALA A 54 -10.07 8.26 6.15
N ALA A 55 -8.98 8.66 5.48
CA ALA A 55 -8.70 10.07 5.14
C ALA A 55 -9.45 10.56 3.88
N GLY A 56 -10.18 9.68 3.18
CA GLY A 56 -10.88 9.99 1.92
C GLY A 56 -9.95 10.25 0.73
N LEU A 57 -8.68 9.84 0.81
CA LEU A 57 -7.69 9.99 -0.26
C LEU A 57 -7.63 8.75 -1.18
N LEU A 58 -8.10 7.62 -0.68
CA LEU A 58 -8.26 6.38 -1.43
C LEU A 58 -9.71 5.93 -1.31
N ARG A 59 -10.28 5.46 -2.42
CA ARG A 59 -11.61 4.85 -2.44
C ARG A 59 -11.49 3.51 -3.16
N ALA A 60 -11.50 2.44 -2.40
CA ALA A 60 -11.39 1.08 -2.92
C ALA A 60 -12.72 0.57 -3.49
N ASP A 61 -13.82 0.81 -2.77
CA ASP A 61 -15.19 0.54 -3.21
C ASP A 61 -16.00 1.85 -3.27
N PRO A 62 -16.92 2.03 -4.24
CA PRO A 62 -17.75 3.24 -4.34
C PRO A 62 -18.72 3.43 -3.18
N ASP A 63 -19.15 2.34 -2.54
CA ASP A 63 -20.27 2.26 -1.63
C ASP A 63 -19.88 1.80 -0.20
N ALA A 64 -18.65 1.30 0.01
CA ALA A 64 -18.17 0.82 1.31
C ALA A 64 -16.68 1.15 1.58
N GLU A 65 -16.31 1.13 2.86
CA GLU A 65 -14.91 1.04 3.31
C GLU A 65 -14.56 -0.45 3.39
N VAL A 66 -13.56 -0.89 2.63
CA VAL A 66 -13.20 -2.33 2.51
C VAL A 66 -11.77 -2.61 2.97
N LEU A 67 -11.03 -1.57 3.37
CA LEU A 67 -9.66 -1.66 3.85
C LEU A 67 -9.55 -1.38 5.36
N ASP A 68 -10.69 -1.22 6.06
CA ASP A 68 -10.75 -1.01 7.51
C ASP A 68 -10.61 -2.32 8.33
N ALA A 69 -10.62 -3.47 7.64
CA ALA A 69 -10.42 -4.79 8.21
C ALA A 69 -8.94 -5.24 8.20
N PRO A 70 -8.53 -6.16 9.10
CA PRO A 70 -7.16 -6.68 9.17
C PRO A 70 -6.86 -7.74 8.09
N PHE A 71 -7.49 -7.65 6.92
CA PHE A 71 -7.35 -8.58 5.79
C PHE A 71 -7.84 -7.93 4.49
N TRP A 72 -7.39 -8.47 3.35
CA TRP A 72 -7.74 -7.98 2.02
C TRP A 72 -8.93 -8.70 1.38
N ASN A 73 -9.56 -9.63 2.07
CA ASN A 73 -10.61 -10.49 1.51
C ASN A 73 -11.90 -9.74 1.12
N ASP A 74 -12.14 -8.59 1.72
CA ASP A 74 -13.33 -7.77 1.44
C ASP A 74 -13.09 -6.75 0.31
N PHE A 75 -11.83 -6.64 -0.16
CA PHE A 75 -11.45 -5.86 -1.35
C PHE A 75 -11.68 -6.63 -2.66
#